data_AF-A0A920IP05-F1
#
_entry.id   AF-A0A920IP05-F1
#
_cell.length_a   1.000
_cell.length_b   1.000
_cell.length_c   1.000
_cell.angle_alpha   90.00
_cell.angle_beta   90.00
_cell.angle_gamma   90.00
#
_symmetry.space_group_name_H-M   'P 1'
#
loop_
_entity.id
_entity.type
_entity.pdbx_description
1 polymer ?
#
loop_
_entity_poly.entity_id
_entity_poly.type
_entity_poly.pdbx_seq_one_letter_code
_entity_poly.pdbx_strand_id
1 'polypeptide(L)'
;MKYLVFLIAIVIKPAFSINDLEGKALICSYGKNLTNHEIYLFYKNSYASKYLFLENHNFKIRTNEKRKYYLSKNDLTLKPFKINLEHLTVFDMEFNKTIGKCKIVDNHKIADNFMINHKIKSQNKYNNLIRKNSV
;
A
#
# COMPACT_ATOMS: atom_id res chain seq x y z
N MET A 1 -46.70 -25.27 7.37
CA MET A 1 -46.33 -23.98 7.97
C MET A 1 -44.86 -23.73 7.67
N LYS A 2 -44.57 -22.63 6.97
CA LYS A 2 -43.25 -22.22 6.49
C LYS A 2 -42.50 -21.55 7.65
N TYR A 3 -41.43 -22.16 8.15
CA TYR A 3 -40.49 -21.48 9.03
C TYR A 3 -39.30 -21.02 8.19
N LEU A 4 -39.35 -19.75 7.80
CA LEU A 4 -38.26 -19.03 7.19
C LEU A 4 -37.32 -18.59 8.32
N VAL A 5 -36.26 -19.34 8.56
CA VAL A 5 -35.20 -18.93 9.51
C VAL A 5 -34.31 -17.92 8.78
N PHE A 6 -34.53 -16.64 9.04
CA PHE A 6 -33.64 -15.57 8.60
C PHE A 6 -32.38 -15.61 9.46
N LEU A 7 -31.32 -16.24 8.96
CA LEU A 7 -29.97 -16.11 9.50
C LEU A 7 -29.46 -14.70 9.16
N ILE A 8 -29.62 -13.77 10.10
CA ILE A 8 -28.98 -12.45 10.03
C ILE A 8 -27.50 -12.68 10.32
N ALA A 9 -26.73 -12.98 9.27
CA ALA A 9 -25.27 -12.87 9.32
C ALA A 9 -24.93 -11.37 9.40
N ILE A 10 -24.84 -10.85 10.62
CA ILE A 10 -24.27 -9.52 10.87
C ILE A 10 -22.80 -9.62 10.45
N VAL A 11 -22.47 -9.17 9.25
CA VAL A 11 -21.09 -8.91 8.84
C VAL A 11 -20.64 -7.72 9.69
N ILE A 12 -20.13 -8.02 10.88
CA ILE A 12 -19.43 -7.05 11.71
C ILE A 12 -18.18 -6.68 10.90
N LYS A 13 -18.24 -5.59 10.13
CA LYS A 13 -17.02 -4.96 9.64
C LYS A 13 -16.20 -4.65 10.89
N PRO A 14 -14.93 -5.10 11.00
CA PRO A 14 -14.12 -4.77 12.15
C PRO A 14 -14.08 -3.24 12.24
N ALA A 15 -14.69 -2.71 13.31
CA ALA A 15 -14.54 -1.31 13.66
C ALA A 15 -13.04 -1.08 13.82
N PHE A 16 -12.50 -0.24 12.94
CA PHE A 16 -11.09 0.09 12.91
C PHE A 16 -10.69 0.56 14.30
N SER A 17 -9.90 -0.25 15.02
CA SER A 17 -9.18 0.25 16.18
C SER A 17 -8.11 1.17 15.63
N ILE A 18 -8.38 2.47 15.71
CA ILE A 18 -7.46 3.58 15.43
C ILE A 18 -6.19 3.47 16.30
N ASN A 19 -6.15 2.54 17.27
CA ASN A 19 -5.16 2.58 18.32
C ASN A 19 -3.88 1.79 18.04
N ASP A 20 -3.80 0.98 16.98
CA ASP A 20 -2.52 0.38 16.62
C ASP A 20 -2.37 -0.02 15.14
N LEU A 21 -1.44 0.64 14.46
CA LEU A 21 -0.96 0.23 13.14
C LEU A 21 0.24 -0.71 13.23
N GLU A 22 0.86 -0.87 14.41
CA GLU A 22 2.02 -1.73 14.59
C GLU A 22 1.76 -3.14 14.05
N GLY A 23 2.73 -3.66 13.31
CA GLY A 23 2.64 -4.96 12.65
C GLY A 23 1.84 -4.95 11.34
N LYS A 24 0.95 -3.98 11.10
CA LYS A 24 0.21 -3.84 9.84
C LYS A 24 1.04 -3.18 8.75
N ALA A 25 0.51 -3.19 7.53
CA ALA A 25 1.10 -2.47 6.41
C ALA A 25 0.05 -1.84 5.50
N LEU A 26 0.49 -0.84 4.74
CA LEU A 26 -0.24 -0.30 3.60
C LEU A 26 0.45 -0.70 2.30
N ILE A 27 -0.34 -0.98 1.28
CA ILE A 27 0.11 -1.06 -0.10
C ILE A 27 -0.56 0.08 -0.85
N CYS A 28 0.23 1.05 -1.30
CA CYS A 28 -0.25 2.23 -1.99
C CYS A 28 0.17 2.21 -3.45
N SER A 29 -0.75 2.63 -4.31
CA SER A 29 -0.63 2.71 -5.75
C SER A 29 -0.73 4.16 -6.20
N TYR A 30 0.16 4.57 -7.10
CA TYR A 30 0.33 5.96 -7.52
C TYR A 30 0.28 6.13 -9.04
N GLY A 31 0.00 7.37 -9.44
CA GLY A 31 -0.01 7.81 -10.83
C GLY A 31 -1.32 7.49 -11.55
N LYS A 32 -1.46 8.00 -12.79
CA LYS A 32 -2.72 7.94 -13.56
C LYS A 32 -3.27 6.52 -13.72
N ASN A 33 -2.38 5.53 -13.83
CA ASN A 33 -2.73 4.12 -14.02
C ASN A 33 -2.53 3.27 -12.76
N LEU A 34 -2.18 3.86 -11.61
CA LEU A 34 -1.95 3.15 -10.34
C LEU A 34 -0.91 2.01 -10.47
N THR A 35 0.10 2.19 -11.33
CA THR A 35 1.10 1.16 -11.62
C THR A 35 2.31 1.23 -10.71
N ASN A 36 2.58 2.40 -10.14
CA ASN A 36 3.72 2.62 -9.25
C ASN A 36 3.29 2.28 -7.83
N HIS A 37 4.02 1.39 -7.18
CA HIS A 37 3.64 0.92 -5.86
C HIS A 37 4.71 1.24 -4.82
N GLU A 38 4.25 1.67 -3.66
CA GLU A 38 5.05 1.77 -2.44
C GLU A 38 4.28 1.06 -1.32
N ILE A 39 5.00 0.31 -0.48
CA ILE A 39 4.42 -0.26 0.72
C ILE A 39 4.95 0.49 1.95
N TYR A 40 4.12 0.62 2.97
CA TYR A 40 4.48 1.21 4.25
C TYR A 40 4.30 0.15 5.34
N LEU A 41 5.39 -0.22 6.00
CA LEU A 41 5.45 -1.20 7.08
C LEU A 41 5.45 -0.47 8.42
N PHE A 42 4.43 -0.69 9.25
CA PHE A 42 4.26 0.03 10.51
C PHE A 42 4.89 -0.72 11.68
N TYR A 43 5.68 0.00 12.45
CA TYR A 43 6.27 -0.40 13.73
C TYR A 43 5.73 0.54 14.82
N LYS A 44 6.10 0.29 16.07
CA LYS A 44 5.83 1.23 17.17
C LYS A 44 6.28 2.65 16.81
N ASN A 45 5.32 3.57 16.72
CA ASN A 45 5.50 5.01 16.42
C ASN A 45 6.33 5.35 15.16
N SER A 46 6.57 4.39 14.27
CA SER A 46 7.40 4.59 13.09
C SER A 46 6.98 3.68 11.95
N TYR A 47 7.39 4.02 10.73
CA TYR A 47 7.17 3.20 9.55
C TYR A 47 8.43 3.16 8.70
N ALA A 48 8.65 2.07 7.97
CA ALA A 48 9.59 2.03 6.86
C ALA A 48 8.80 1.88 5.56
N SER A 49 9.27 2.48 4.48
CA SER A 49 8.65 2.29 3.17
C SER A 49 9.53 1.47 2.23
N LYS A 50 8.91 0.68 1.35
CA LYS A 50 9.62 -0.06 0.30
C LYS A 50 9.01 0.21 -1.06
N TYR A 51 9.86 0.35 -2.07
CA TYR A 51 9.48 0.65 -3.45
C TYR A 51 10.40 -0.07 -4.44
N LEU A 52 9.94 -0.19 -5.68
CA LEU A 52 10.77 -0.69 -6.77
C LEU A 52 11.62 0.42 -7.39
N PHE A 53 12.88 0.11 -7.64
CA PHE A 53 13.83 0.98 -8.31
C PHE A 53 14.53 0.20 -9.44
N LEU A 54 14.56 0.76 -10.64
CA LEU A 54 15.25 0.16 -11.79
C LEU A 54 16.71 0.62 -11.78
N GLU A 55 17.64 -0.32 -11.68
CA GLU A 55 19.08 -0.05 -11.70
C GLU A 55 19.78 -1.09 -12.56
N ASN A 56 20.57 -0.64 -13.54
CA ASN A 56 21.30 -1.51 -14.47
C ASN A 56 20.40 -2.62 -15.06
N HIS A 57 19.27 -2.22 -15.65
CA HIS A 57 18.26 -3.10 -16.25
C HIS A 57 17.56 -4.10 -15.30
N ASN A 58 17.79 -3.97 -13.99
CA ASN A 58 17.22 -4.85 -12.98
C ASN A 58 16.40 -4.08 -11.94
N PHE A 59 15.18 -4.55 -11.69
CA PHE A 59 14.38 -4.01 -10.59
C PHE A 59 14.91 -4.51 -9.25
N LYS A 60 15.18 -3.56 -8.35
CA LYS A 60 15.54 -3.79 -6.96
C LYS A 60 14.44 -3.26 -6.05
N ILE A 61 14.23 -3.92 -4.91
CA ILE A 61 13.39 -3.39 -3.84
C ILE A 61 14.29 -2.56 -2.95
N ARG A 62 14.02 -1.26 -2.84
CA ARG A 62 14.71 -0.38 -1.88
C ARG A 62 13.83 -0.18 -0.67
N THR A 63 14.46 -0.07 0.48
CA THR A 63 13.80 0.24 1.76
C THR A 63 14.32 1.58 2.24
N ASN A 64 13.41 2.50 2.53
CA ASN A 64 13.75 3.76 3.16
C ASN A 64 13.97 3.58 4.66
N GLU A 65 14.73 4.49 5.25
CA GLU A 65 14.89 4.60 6.69
C GLU A 65 13.54 4.77 7.40
N LYS A 66 13.50 4.34 8.67
CA LYS A 66 12.29 4.48 9.49
C LYS A 66 12.00 5.94 9.77
N ARG A 67 10.74 6.33 9.62
CA ARG A 67 10.24 7.68 9.88
C ARG A 67 9.06 7.64 10.82
N LYS A 68 8.80 8.75 11.53
CA LYS A 68 7.60 8.88 12.36
C LYS A 68 6.37 9.03 11.47
N TYR A 69 5.27 8.41 11.87
CA TYR A 69 3.95 8.70 11.33
C TYR A 69 3.08 9.38 12.38
N TYR A 70 2.02 10.05 11.94
CA TYR A 70 1.04 10.65 12.84
C TYR A 70 -0.34 10.14 12.47
N LEU A 71 -1.05 9.58 13.46
CA LEU A 71 -2.38 9.03 13.27
C LEU A 71 -3.40 9.97 13.94
N SER A 72 -4.39 10.38 13.17
CA SER A 72 -5.57 11.10 13.64
C SER A 72 -6.81 10.23 13.42
N LYS A 73 -7.99 10.72 13.84
CA LYS A 73 -9.25 9.98 13.68
C LYS A 73 -9.52 9.58 12.22
N ASN A 74 -9.24 10.48 11.28
CA ASN A 74 -9.61 10.33 9.87
C ASN A 74 -8.40 10.16 8.95
N ASP A 75 -7.21 10.58 9.39
CA ASP A 75 -6.04 10.64 8.54
C ASP A 75 -4.81 10.00 9.17
N LEU A 76 -4.03 9.33 8.34
CA LEU A 76 -2.67 8.90 8.62
C LEU A 76 -1.68 9.79 7.85
N THR A 77 -0.76 10.44 8.53
CA THR A 77 0.25 11.31 7.92
C THR A 77 1.60 10.59 7.82
N LEU A 78 2.07 10.40 6.59
CA LEU A 78 3.36 9.84 6.19
C LEU A 78 4.09 10.86 5.31
N LYS A 79 4.69 11.90 5.90
CA LYS A 79 5.21 13.06 5.15
C LYS A 79 6.06 12.63 3.92
N PRO A 80 5.79 13.19 2.73
CA PRO A 80 4.89 14.33 2.44
C PRO A 80 3.42 13.96 2.20
N PHE A 81 3.01 12.71 2.43
CA PHE A 81 1.67 12.22 2.14
C PHE A 81 0.74 12.24 3.35
N LYS A 82 -0.55 12.38 3.07
CA LYS A 82 -1.65 12.17 4.01
C LYS A 82 -2.62 11.16 3.41
N ILE A 83 -2.98 10.14 4.18
CA ILE A 83 -3.88 9.07 3.76
C ILE A 83 -5.18 9.21 4.52
N ASN A 84 -6.27 9.44 3.79
CA ASN A 84 -7.60 9.42 4.37
C ASN A 84 -7.97 7.96 4.68
N LEU A 85 -8.29 7.65 5.94
CA LEU A 85 -8.52 6.28 6.39
C LEU A 85 -9.89 5.72 5.97
N GLU A 86 -10.86 6.58 5.70
CA GLU A 86 -12.20 6.18 5.25
C GLU A 86 -12.19 5.72 3.79
N HIS A 87 -11.51 6.48 2.92
CA HIS A 87 -11.47 6.25 1.48
C HIS A 87 -10.16 5.63 1.00
N LEU A 88 -9.17 5.53 1.88
CA LEU A 88 -7.81 5.07 1.59
C LEU A 88 -7.17 5.82 0.42
N THR A 89 -7.49 7.09 0.26
CA THR A 89 -6.90 7.95 -0.78
C THR A 89 -5.62 8.58 -0.28
N VAL A 90 -4.63 8.70 -1.17
CA VAL A 90 -3.35 9.36 -0.86
C VAL A 90 -3.38 10.78 -1.39
N PHE A 91 -3.29 11.72 -0.46
CA PHE A 91 -3.16 13.13 -0.72
C PHE A 91 -1.70 13.55 -0.58
N ASP A 92 -1.18 14.19 -1.61
CA ASP A 92 0.13 14.82 -1.60
C ASP A 92 0.01 16.22 -1.01
N MET A 93 0.63 16.44 0.16
CA MET A 93 0.54 17.72 0.87
C MET A 93 1.42 18.81 0.23
N GLU A 94 2.42 18.43 -0.57
CA GLU A 94 3.29 19.39 -1.26
C GLU A 94 2.59 19.94 -2.51
N PHE A 95 1.94 19.06 -3.27
CA PHE A 95 1.23 19.43 -4.51
C PHE A 95 -0.27 19.67 -4.34
N ASN A 96 -0.79 19.58 -3.12
CA ASN A 96 -2.19 19.81 -2.76
C ASN A 96 -3.18 19.00 -3.63
N LYS A 97 -2.89 17.72 -3.91
CA LYS A 97 -3.70 16.88 -4.81
C LYS A 97 -3.73 15.42 -4.39
N THR A 98 -4.83 14.73 -4.70
CA THR A 98 -4.93 13.27 -4.55
C THR A 98 -4.16 12.58 -5.66
N ILE A 99 -3.19 11.74 -5.32
CA ILE A 99 -2.24 11.10 -6.26
C ILE A 99 -2.31 9.58 -6.30
N GLY A 100 -3.07 8.98 -5.39
CA GLY A 100 -3.05 7.54 -5.22
C GLY A 100 -4.15 6.99 -4.33
N LYS A 101 -4.11 5.68 -4.17
CA LYS A 101 -4.99 4.93 -3.28
C LYS A 101 -4.18 3.85 -2.58
N CYS A 102 -4.59 3.47 -1.40
CA CYS A 102 -4.00 2.41 -0.62
C CYS A 102 -5.00 1.30 -0.32
N LYS A 103 -4.44 0.17 0.11
CA LYS A 103 -5.14 -0.87 0.84
C LYS A 103 -4.36 -1.20 2.10
N ILE A 104 -5.07 -1.48 3.19
CA ILE A 104 -4.48 -1.98 4.42
C ILE A 104 -4.34 -3.49 4.29
N VAL A 105 -3.25 -4.03 4.81
CA VAL A 105 -3.03 -5.47 4.98
C VAL A 105 -2.59 -5.77 6.41
N ASP A 106 -2.96 -6.96 6.87
CA ASP A 106 -2.88 -7.33 8.28
C ASP A 106 -1.46 -7.45 8.81
N ASN A 107 -0.47 -7.71 7.94
CA ASN A 107 0.91 -7.86 8.37
C ASN A 107 1.96 -7.49 7.32
N HIS A 108 3.19 -7.29 7.78
CA HIS A 108 4.35 -6.99 6.93
C HIS A 108 4.63 -8.08 5.89
N LYS A 109 4.42 -9.36 6.24
CA LYS A 109 4.69 -10.49 5.33
C LYS A 109 3.81 -10.44 4.08
N ILE A 110 2.53 -10.07 4.21
CA ILE A 110 1.63 -9.89 3.07
C ILE A 110 2.14 -8.76 2.15
N ALA A 111 2.53 -7.63 2.73
CA ALA A 111 3.04 -6.49 1.96
C ALA A 111 4.38 -6.81 1.27
N ASP A 112 5.28 -7.51 1.95
CA ASP A 112 6.56 -7.92 1.39
C ASP A 112 6.39 -8.93 0.24
N ASN A 113 5.52 -9.92 0.40
CA ASN A 113 5.18 -10.85 -0.67
C ASN A 113 4.58 -10.12 -1.88
N PHE A 114 3.73 -9.11 -1.65
CA PHE A 114 3.21 -8.27 -2.72
C PHE A 114 4.36 -7.58 -3.48
N MET A 115 5.31 -6.97 -2.77
CA MET A 115 6.43 -6.24 -3.38
C MET A 115 7.38 -7.15 -4.15
N ILE A 116 7.65 -8.37 -3.64
CA ILE A 116 8.44 -9.40 -4.35
C ILE A 116 7.75 -9.81 -5.65
N ASN A 117 6.46 -10.13 -5.59
CA ASN A 117 5.69 -10.49 -6.78
C ASN A 117 5.61 -9.33 -7.78
N HIS A 118 5.46 -8.11 -7.29
CA HIS A 118 5.46 -6.91 -8.12
C HIS A 118 6.82 -6.73 -8.82
N LYS A 119 7.95 -6.93 -8.12
CA LYS A 119 9.29 -6.93 -8.73
C LYS A 119 9.39 -7.91 -9.89
N ILE A 120 8.99 -9.16 -9.68
CA ILE A 120 9.08 -10.23 -10.71
C ILE A 120 8.25 -9.84 -11.94
N LYS A 121 7.00 -9.40 -11.73
CA LYS A 121 6.12 -8.96 -12.83
C LYS A 121 6.69 -7.77 -13.59
N SER A 122 7.23 -6.79 -12.88
CA SER A 122 7.85 -5.60 -13.47
C SER A 122 9.09 -5.97 -14.29
N GLN A 123 9.94 -6.87 -13.78
CA GLN A 123 11.10 -7.37 -14.51
C GLN A 123 10.70 -8.11 -15.79
N ASN A 124 9.73 -9.02 -15.71
CA ASN A 124 9.25 -9.76 -16.88
C ASN A 124 8.68 -8.82 -17.95
N LYS A 125 7.91 -7.81 -17.54
CA LYS A 125 7.39 -6.79 -18.45
C LYS A 125 8.53 -6.01 -19.12
N TYR A 126 9.53 -5.60 -18.35
CA TYR A 126 10.68 -4.86 -18.84
C TYR A 126 11.55 -5.66 -19.82
N ASN A 127 11.88 -6.91 -19.48
CA ASN A 127 12.64 -7.81 -20.35
C ASN A 127 11.92 -8.03 -21.69
N ASN A 128 10.59 -8.20 -21.65
CA ASN A 128 9.79 -8.34 -22.87
C ASN A 128 9.80 -7.09 -23.74
N LEU A 129 9.81 -5.89 -23.14
CA LEU A 129 9.91 -4.63 -23.86
C LEU A 129 11.27 -4.48 -24.54
N ILE A 130 12.37 -4.78 -23.83
CA ILE A 130 13.71 -4.77 -24.41
C ILE A 130 13.77 -5.74 -25.59
N ARG A 131 13.38 -7.00 -25.39
CA ARG A 131 13.42 -8.02 -26.45
C ARG A 131 12.67 -7.60 -27.71
N LYS A 132 11.51 -6.96 -27.57
CA LYS A 132 10.71 -6.47 -28.72
C LYS A 132 11.36 -5.29 -29.44
N ASN A 133 12.11 -4.44 -28.74
CA ASN A 133 12.79 -3.29 -29.32
C ASN A 133 14.19 -3.63 -29.86
N SER A 134 14.69 -4.85 -29.60
CA SER A 134 15.96 -5.37 -30.12
C SER A 134 15.81 -6.17 -31.41
N VAL A 135 14.59 -6.31 -31.94
CA VAL A 135 14.24 -6.92 -33.24
C VAL A 135 13.82 -5.79 -34.19
#